data_AF-R6TN28-F1
#
_entry.id   AF-R6TN28-F1
#
_cell.length_a   1.000
_cell.length_b   1.000
_cell.length_c   1.000
_cell.angle_alpha   90.00
_cell.angle_beta   90.00
_cell.angle_gamma   90.00
#
_symmetry.space_group_name_H-M   'P 1'
#
loop_
_entity.id
_entity.type
_entity.pdbx_description
1 polymer ?
#
loop_
_entity_poly.entity_id
_entity_poly.type
_entity_poly.pdbx_seq_one_letter_code
_entity_poly.pdbx_strand_id
1 'polypeptide(L)'
;MEDLTELRQRLRTQRPVPWEQLPDFALYMDQVLSYMDRQVIRFDEDDGLTSAMVNNYTKSGLVPRAAGKKYNREHLAYLTAICVLKRVMSTRDMDLLIKQELQGERSVADGYAAFCESLDKALNITADEMELYLDESTLADAAIHFALLSYAAGVASNRYVSLLRQQQEAAGAETESRRKDRRKEKEKDEHA
;
A
#
# COMPACT_ATOMS: atom_id res chain seq x y z
N MET A 1 -10.28 -16.85 24.66
CA MET A 1 -8.91 -16.30 24.84
C MET A 1 -7.81 -16.81 23.89
N GLU A 2 -7.77 -18.08 23.45
CA GLU A 2 -6.68 -18.61 22.59
C GLU A 2 -6.56 -17.89 21.24
N ASP A 3 -7.69 -17.63 20.58
CA ASP A 3 -7.74 -16.93 19.28
C ASP A 3 -7.22 -15.48 19.36
N LEU A 4 -7.59 -14.73 20.40
CA LEU A 4 -7.08 -13.36 20.63
C LEU A 4 -5.58 -13.34 20.95
N THR A 5 -5.11 -14.33 21.69
CA THR A 5 -3.68 -14.48 22.01
C THR A 5 -2.89 -14.84 20.74
N GLU A 6 -3.43 -15.72 19.90
CA GLU A 6 -2.87 -16.08 18.60
C GLU A 6 -2.82 -14.87 17.66
N LEU A 7 -3.92 -14.13 17.52
CA LEU A 7 -3.96 -12.92 16.71
C LEU A 7 -2.91 -11.91 17.17
N ARG A 8 -2.84 -11.62 18.48
CA ARG A 8 -1.83 -10.71 19.04
C ARG A 8 -0.41 -11.19 18.74
N GLN A 9 -0.15 -12.49 18.89
CA GLN A 9 1.16 -13.06 18.56
C GLN A 9 1.49 -12.88 17.07
N ARG A 10 0.52 -13.12 16.18
CA ARG A 10 0.67 -12.88 14.74
C ARG A 10 0.94 -11.40 14.44
N LEU A 11 0.26 -10.47 15.10
CA LEU A 11 0.55 -9.03 14.98
C LEU A 11 1.97 -8.68 15.47
N ARG A 12 2.54 -9.41 16.43
CA ARG A 12 3.93 -9.19 16.88
C ARG A 12 4.98 -9.79 15.93
N THR A 13 4.70 -10.92 15.30
CA THR A 13 5.76 -11.69 14.61
C THR A 13 5.60 -11.79 13.09
N GLN A 14 4.37 -11.74 12.57
CA GLN A 14 4.13 -11.91 11.14
C GLN A 14 4.42 -10.60 10.41
N ARG A 15 5.44 -10.60 9.54
CA ARG A 15 5.85 -9.46 8.72
C ARG A 15 5.99 -9.85 7.26
N PRO A 16 5.82 -8.89 6.34
CA PRO A 16 6.27 -9.09 4.97
C PRO A 16 7.75 -9.45 4.93
N VAL A 17 8.11 -10.25 3.93
CA VAL A 17 9.49 -10.70 3.76
C VAL A 17 10.35 -9.49 3.34
N PRO A 18 11.53 -9.26 3.95
CA PRO A 18 12.41 -8.16 3.55
C PRO A 18 12.80 -8.24 2.07
N TRP A 19 13.07 -7.09 1.45
CA TRP A 19 13.39 -6.98 0.02
C TRP A 19 14.42 -8.01 -0.48
N GLU A 20 15.53 -8.18 0.24
CA GLU A 20 16.63 -9.08 -0.15
C GLU A 20 16.24 -10.56 -0.14
N GLN A 21 15.18 -10.90 0.59
CA GLN A 21 14.66 -12.27 0.69
C GLN A 21 13.48 -12.52 -0.25
N LEU A 22 13.02 -11.50 -0.99
CA LEU A 22 12.03 -11.70 -2.05
C LEU A 22 12.66 -12.54 -3.18
N PRO A 23 11.90 -13.47 -3.78
CA PRO A 23 12.35 -14.26 -4.92
C PRO A 23 13.05 -13.41 -5.99
N ASP A 24 14.28 -13.79 -6.34
CA ASP A 24 15.10 -13.17 -7.38
C ASP A 24 14.84 -13.75 -8.77
N PHE A 25 14.01 -14.80 -8.86
CA PHE A 25 13.55 -15.39 -10.10
C PHE A 25 12.10 -14.98 -10.44
N ALA A 26 11.77 -15.09 -11.73
CA ALA A 26 10.45 -14.82 -12.23
C ALA A 26 9.42 -15.86 -11.76
N LEU A 27 8.30 -15.38 -11.24
CA LEU A 27 7.14 -16.17 -10.84
C LEU A 27 6.02 -16.11 -11.88
N TYR A 28 5.29 -17.21 -12.01
CA TYR A 28 4.00 -17.26 -12.71
C TYR A 28 2.85 -16.86 -11.78
N MET A 29 1.68 -16.56 -12.36
CA MET A 29 0.52 -16.03 -11.62
C MET A 29 0.15 -16.87 -10.40
N ASP A 30 0.00 -18.19 -10.58
CA ASP A 30 -0.31 -19.14 -9.51
C ASP A 30 0.71 -19.11 -8.37
N GLN A 31 2.00 -19.01 -8.72
CA GLN A 31 3.09 -18.88 -7.75
C GLN A 31 3.04 -17.55 -7.00
N VAL A 32 2.72 -16.46 -7.70
CA VAL A 32 2.51 -15.15 -7.06
C VAL A 32 1.37 -15.24 -6.06
N LEU A 33 0.20 -15.77 -6.45
CA LEU A 33 -0.95 -15.88 -5.56
C LEU A 33 -0.57 -16.68 -4.31
N SER A 34 0.01 -17.88 -4.48
CA SER A 34 0.46 -18.72 -3.38
C SER A 34 1.51 -18.05 -2.47
N TYR A 35 2.39 -17.22 -3.05
CA TYR A 35 3.38 -16.48 -2.28
C TYR A 35 2.75 -15.36 -1.45
N MET A 36 1.76 -14.66 -2.00
CA MET A 36 1.09 -13.53 -1.34
C MET A 36 0.33 -13.94 -0.09
N ASP A 37 -0.13 -15.19 0.01
CA ASP A 37 -0.73 -15.77 1.22
C ASP A 37 0.16 -15.65 2.46
N ARG A 38 1.48 -15.63 2.27
CA ARG A 38 2.48 -15.58 3.35
C ARG A 38 2.90 -14.16 3.71
N GLN A 39 2.66 -13.19 2.83
CA GLN A 39 3.14 -11.81 2.97
C GLN A 39 2.30 -10.96 3.92
N VAL A 40 1.01 -11.30 4.10
CA VAL A 40 0.07 -10.47 4.85
C VAL A 40 -0.71 -11.30 5.87
N ILE A 41 -1.12 -10.66 6.95
CA ILE A 41 -2.05 -11.24 7.92
C ILE A 41 -3.43 -11.27 7.28
N ARG A 42 -3.95 -12.46 6.99
CA ARG A 42 -5.33 -12.65 6.52
C ARG A 42 -6.30 -12.61 7.69
N PHE A 43 -7.40 -11.89 7.49
CA PHE A 43 -8.52 -11.81 8.41
C PHE A 43 -9.63 -12.79 8.05
N ASP A 44 -9.84 -13.04 6.75
CA ASP A 44 -10.83 -13.97 6.22
C ASP A 44 -10.24 -14.77 5.05
N GLU A 45 -10.80 -15.96 4.76
CA GLU A 45 -10.38 -16.80 3.64
C GLU A 45 -10.57 -16.09 2.28
N ASP A 46 -11.58 -15.23 2.18
CA ASP A 46 -11.90 -14.46 0.96
C ASP A 46 -11.01 -13.24 0.73
N ASP A 47 -10.10 -12.90 1.65
CA ASP A 47 -9.21 -11.74 1.50
C ASP A 47 -7.99 -12.02 0.57
N GLY A 48 -7.97 -13.20 -0.04
CA GLY A 48 -6.93 -13.61 -0.98
C GLY A 48 -6.84 -12.70 -2.22
N LEU A 49 -5.62 -12.58 -2.75
CA LEU A 49 -5.40 -11.94 -4.03
C LEU A 49 -5.86 -12.89 -5.15
N THR A 50 -6.60 -12.38 -6.14
CA THR A 50 -7.05 -13.19 -7.29
C THR A 50 -6.29 -12.83 -8.57
N SER A 51 -6.21 -13.76 -9.51
CA SER A 51 -5.62 -13.51 -10.83
C SER A 51 -6.27 -12.32 -11.55
N ALA A 52 -7.58 -12.16 -11.39
CA ALA A 52 -8.33 -11.05 -11.95
C ALA A 52 -7.88 -9.70 -11.36
N MET A 53 -7.68 -9.63 -10.04
CA MET A 53 -7.18 -8.43 -9.36
C MET A 53 -5.78 -8.05 -9.85
N VAL A 54 -4.84 -9.01 -9.90
CA VAL A 54 -3.48 -8.76 -10.40
C VAL A 54 -3.50 -8.24 -11.84
N ASN A 55 -4.35 -8.85 -12.69
CA ASN A 55 -4.53 -8.38 -14.06
C ASN A 55 -5.13 -6.98 -14.13
N ASN A 56 -6.06 -6.63 -13.24
CA ASN A 56 -6.63 -5.29 -13.19
C ASN A 56 -5.59 -4.25 -12.76
N TYR A 57 -4.76 -4.56 -11.76
CA TYR A 57 -3.72 -3.64 -11.29
C TYR A 57 -2.61 -3.43 -12.32
N THR A 58 -2.22 -4.47 -13.06
CA THR A 58 -1.25 -4.34 -14.16
C THR A 58 -1.84 -3.59 -15.36
N LYS A 59 -3.14 -3.72 -15.63
CA LYS A 59 -3.84 -2.95 -16.67
C LYS A 59 -3.98 -1.47 -16.30
N SER A 60 -4.29 -1.16 -15.04
CA SER A 60 -4.45 0.22 -14.56
C SER A 60 -3.12 0.95 -14.34
N GLY A 61 -1.99 0.22 -14.38
CA GLY A 61 -0.66 0.77 -14.12
C GLY A 61 -0.33 0.93 -12.63
N LEU A 62 -1.16 0.39 -11.74
CA LEU A 62 -0.91 0.37 -10.30
C LEU A 62 0.25 -0.57 -9.96
N VAL A 63 0.38 -1.66 -10.71
CA VAL A 63 1.52 -2.58 -10.68
C VAL A 63 2.23 -2.48 -12.04
N PRO A 64 3.57 -2.50 -12.10
CA PRO A 64 4.30 -2.59 -13.37
C PRO A 64 3.79 -3.71 -14.28
N ARG A 65 3.91 -3.52 -15.59
CA ARG A 65 3.50 -4.53 -16.57
C ARG A 65 4.41 -5.77 -16.45
N ALA A 66 3.79 -6.93 -16.26
CA ALA A 66 4.50 -8.20 -16.27
C ALA A 66 5.16 -8.47 -17.64
N ALA A 67 6.43 -8.89 -17.63
CA ALA A 67 7.16 -9.26 -18.84
C ALA A 67 6.82 -10.71 -19.22
N GLY A 68 6.04 -10.93 -20.28
CA GLY A 68 5.71 -12.28 -20.73
C GLY A 68 4.98 -13.13 -19.68
N LYS A 69 4.05 -12.53 -18.92
CA LYS A 69 3.31 -13.15 -17.79
C LYS A 69 4.19 -13.58 -16.61
N LYS A 70 5.39 -13.03 -16.50
CA LYS A 70 6.31 -13.25 -15.39
C LYS A 70 6.32 -12.04 -14.46
N TYR A 71 6.28 -12.32 -13.17
CA TYR A 71 6.28 -11.36 -12.09
C TYR A 71 7.60 -11.49 -11.32
N ASN A 72 8.21 -10.36 -10.96
CA ASN A 72 9.49 -10.32 -10.24
C ASN A 72 9.28 -9.73 -8.83
N ARG A 73 10.37 -9.56 -8.06
CA ARG A 73 10.33 -8.95 -6.72
C ARG A 73 9.68 -7.57 -6.66
N GLU A 74 9.81 -6.74 -7.69
CA GLU A 74 9.10 -5.45 -7.72
C GLU A 74 7.60 -5.69 -7.70
N HIS A 75 7.08 -6.59 -8.55
CA HIS A 75 5.66 -6.91 -8.54
C HIS A 75 5.19 -7.40 -7.15
N LEU A 76 5.99 -8.22 -6.47
CA LEU A 76 5.67 -8.68 -5.11
C LEU A 76 5.64 -7.55 -4.09
N ALA A 77 6.57 -6.58 -4.17
CA ALA A 77 6.57 -5.41 -3.31
C ALA A 77 5.30 -4.56 -3.48
N TYR A 78 4.92 -4.28 -4.73
CA TYR A 78 3.68 -3.56 -5.04
C TYR A 78 2.44 -4.32 -4.55
N LEU A 79 2.35 -5.62 -4.85
CA LEU A 79 1.22 -6.45 -4.46
C LEU A 79 1.10 -6.56 -2.94
N THR A 80 2.21 -6.59 -2.21
CA THR A 80 2.21 -6.57 -0.74
C THR A 80 1.59 -5.28 -0.22
N ALA A 81 2.05 -4.12 -0.71
CA ALA A 81 1.49 -2.82 -0.33
C ALA A 81 -0.01 -2.73 -0.65
N ILE A 82 -0.41 -3.18 -1.84
CA ILE A 82 -1.82 -3.18 -2.27
C ILE A 82 -2.67 -4.08 -1.37
N CYS A 83 -2.21 -5.29 -1.04
CA CYS A 83 -2.97 -6.20 -0.18
C CYS A 83 -3.24 -5.62 1.20
N VAL A 84 -2.32 -4.83 1.74
CA VAL A 84 -2.51 -4.12 3.03
C VAL A 84 -3.42 -2.91 2.86
N LEU A 85 -3.13 -2.03 1.89
CA LEU A 85 -3.83 -0.75 1.75
C LEU A 85 -5.26 -0.91 1.23
N LYS A 86 -5.57 -1.95 0.44
CA LYS A 86 -6.92 -2.15 -0.15
C LYS A 86 -8.02 -2.28 0.91
N ARG A 87 -7.64 -2.66 2.13
CA ARG A 87 -8.57 -2.85 3.26
C ARG A 87 -9.02 -1.53 3.88
N VAL A 88 -8.25 -0.46 3.69
CA VAL A 88 -8.47 0.81 4.41
C VAL A 88 -8.72 2.01 3.49
N MET A 89 -8.47 1.89 2.19
CA MET A 89 -8.68 2.99 1.24
C MET A 89 -9.03 2.51 -0.17
N SER A 90 -9.51 3.44 -1.00
CA SER A 90 -9.93 3.15 -2.38
C SER A 90 -8.74 2.85 -3.29
N THR A 91 -8.98 2.15 -4.41
CA THR A 91 -7.95 1.91 -5.44
C THR A 91 -7.31 3.20 -5.95
N ARG A 92 -8.08 4.30 -6.02
CA ARG A 92 -7.57 5.61 -6.46
C ARG A 92 -6.60 6.22 -5.43
N ASP A 93 -6.89 6.06 -4.14
CA ASP A 93 -6.00 6.54 -3.07
C ASP A 93 -4.72 5.71 -2.99
N MET A 94 -4.86 4.38 -3.09
CA MET A 94 -3.71 3.49 -3.15
C MET A 94 -2.78 3.84 -4.31
N ASP A 95 -3.33 4.06 -5.51
CA ASP A 95 -2.55 4.43 -6.68
C ASP A 95 -1.77 5.72 -6.48
N LEU A 96 -2.38 6.72 -5.86
CA LEU A 96 -1.71 7.97 -5.52
C LEU A 96 -0.52 7.73 -4.57
N LEU A 97 -0.74 7.00 -3.48
CA LEU A 97 0.28 6.77 -2.45
C LEU A 97 1.41 5.87 -2.97
N ILE A 98 1.08 4.77 -3.62
CA ILE A 98 2.04 3.82 -4.18
C ILE A 98 2.93 4.49 -5.23
N LYS A 99 2.39 5.41 -6.04
CA LYS A 99 3.20 6.16 -7.00
C LYS A 99 4.24 7.06 -6.33
N GLN A 100 3.89 7.70 -5.22
CA GLN A 100 4.86 8.51 -4.48
C GLN A 100 5.90 7.64 -3.78
N GLU A 101 5.45 6.57 -3.13
CA GLU A 101 6.30 5.74 -2.29
C GLU A 101 7.15 4.73 -3.10
N LEU A 102 6.69 4.23 -4.25
CA LEU A 102 7.40 3.18 -5.02
C LEU A 102 7.78 3.61 -6.44
N GLN A 103 7.25 4.73 -6.97
CA GLN A 103 7.60 5.26 -8.31
C GLN A 103 8.20 6.67 -8.27
N GLY A 104 8.47 7.21 -7.07
CA GLY A 104 9.06 8.53 -6.88
C GLY A 104 10.57 8.54 -7.15
N GLU A 105 11.29 9.42 -6.45
CA GLU A 105 12.74 9.60 -6.61
C GLU A 105 13.56 8.45 -6.02
N ARG A 106 12.98 7.67 -5.09
CA ARG A 106 13.64 6.55 -4.42
C ARG A 106 13.44 5.24 -5.17
N SER A 107 14.33 4.27 -4.94
CA SER A 107 14.20 2.94 -5.53
C SER A 107 12.98 2.18 -4.97
N VAL A 108 12.45 1.23 -5.74
CA VAL A 108 11.36 0.34 -5.27
C VAL A 108 11.77 -0.41 -4.00
N ALA A 109 13.05 -0.79 -3.90
CA ALA A 109 13.60 -1.50 -2.76
C ALA A 109 13.52 -0.66 -1.48
N ASP A 110 14.02 0.59 -1.54
CA ASP A 110 14.00 1.51 -0.39
C ASP A 110 12.57 1.81 0.02
N GLY A 111 11.69 2.00 -0.96
CA GLY A 111 10.31 2.31 -0.66
C GLY A 111 9.51 1.16 -0.08
N TYR A 112 9.79 -0.06 -0.53
CA TYR A 112 9.23 -1.26 0.07
C TYR A 112 9.74 -1.45 1.50
N ALA A 113 11.04 -1.26 1.75
CA ALA A 113 11.62 -1.36 3.09
C ALA A 113 10.99 -0.36 4.06
N ALA A 114 10.86 0.91 3.66
CA ALA A 114 10.21 1.95 4.45
C ALA A 114 8.73 1.64 4.74
N PHE A 115 8.01 1.09 3.75
CA PHE A 115 6.64 0.61 3.93
C PHE A 115 6.57 -0.52 4.97
N CYS A 116 7.44 -1.53 4.86
CA CYS A 116 7.48 -2.66 5.80
C CYS A 116 7.82 -2.22 7.22
N GLU A 117 8.74 -1.28 7.40
CA GLU A 117 9.09 -0.73 8.71
C GLU A 117 7.91 0.05 9.33
N SER A 118 7.20 0.83 8.53
CA SER A 118 6.01 1.57 8.99
C SER A 118 4.87 0.63 9.37
N LEU A 119 4.68 -0.44 8.60
CA LEU A 119 3.71 -1.50 8.91
C LEU A 119 4.09 -2.25 10.19
N ASP A 120 5.35 -2.62 10.38
CA ASP A 120 5.85 -3.28 11.59
C ASP A 120 5.53 -2.46 12.85
N LYS A 121 5.81 -1.15 12.81
CA LYS A 121 5.47 -0.21 13.89
C LYS A 121 3.97 -0.20 14.18
N ALA A 122 3.13 -0.07 13.14
CA ALA A 122 1.68 -0.03 13.30
C ALA A 122 1.11 -1.34 13.89
N LEU A 123 1.63 -2.49 13.46
CA LEU A 123 1.23 -3.80 13.98
C LEU A 123 1.64 -3.97 15.45
N ASN A 124 2.85 -3.54 15.83
CA ASN A 124 3.30 -3.60 17.22
C ASN A 124 2.51 -2.67 18.14
N ILE A 125 2.23 -1.43 17.72
CA ILE A 125 1.37 -0.50 18.47
C ILE A 125 0.00 -1.15 18.72
N THR A 126 -0.59 -1.74 17.67
CA THR A 126 -1.89 -2.42 17.79
C THR A 126 -1.82 -3.60 18.77
N ALA A 127 -0.75 -4.40 18.70
CA ALA A 127 -0.55 -5.54 19.59
C ALA A 127 -0.37 -5.10 21.06
N ASP A 128 0.29 -3.97 21.30
CA ASP A 128 0.49 -3.39 22.63
C ASP A 128 -0.85 -2.88 23.22
N GLU A 129 -1.67 -2.18 22.42
CA GLU A 129 -3.02 -1.75 22.84
C GLU A 129 -3.92 -2.96 23.18
N MET A 130 -3.77 -4.09 22.48
CA MET A 130 -4.53 -5.31 22.79
C MET A 130 -4.19 -5.88 24.18
N GLU A 131 -3.01 -5.61 24.74
CA GLU A 131 -2.63 -6.08 26.07
C GLU A 131 -3.41 -5.41 27.20
N LEU A 132 -4.09 -4.29 26.91
CA LEU A 132 -4.96 -3.61 27.87
C LEU A 132 -6.31 -4.32 28.05
N TYR A 133 -6.65 -5.26 27.15
CA TYR A 133 -7.96 -5.92 27.06
C TYR A 133 -7.84 -7.45 27.12
N LEU A 134 -7.24 -7.98 28.19
CA LEU A 134 -7.00 -9.42 28.36
C LEU A 134 -8.21 -10.20 28.91
N ASP A 135 -9.21 -9.50 29.45
CA ASP A 135 -10.39 -10.12 30.05
C ASP A 135 -11.57 -10.18 29.05
N GLU A 136 -12.20 -11.35 28.96
CA GLU A 136 -13.39 -11.59 28.12
C GLU A 136 -14.59 -10.70 28.51
N SER A 137 -14.64 -10.21 29.75
CA SER A 137 -15.66 -9.25 30.17
C SER A 137 -15.56 -7.89 29.47
N THR A 138 -14.38 -7.57 28.90
CA THR A 138 -14.07 -6.27 28.27
C THR A 138 -14.13 -6.30 26.74
N LEU A 139 -14.62 -7.39 26.13
CA LEU A 139 -14.62 -7.55 24.67
C LEU A 139 -15.34 -6.41 23.93
N ALA A 140 -16.47 -5.96 24.46
CA ALA A 140 -17.21 -4.84 23.86
C ALA A 140 -16.41 -3.53 23.93
N ASP A 141 -15.76 -3.26 25.06
CA ASP A 141 -14.92 -2.08 25.24
C ASP A 141 -13.70 -2.12 24.33
N ALA A 142 -13.05 -3.27 24.19
CA ALA A 142 -11.94 -3.49 23.26
C ALA A 142 -12.37 -3.26 21.81
N ALA A 143 -13.51 -3.82 21.40
CA ALA A 143 -14.04 -3.64 20.05
C ALA A 143 -14.36 -2.17 19.76
N ILE A 144 -14.97 -1.45 20.71
CA ILE A 144 -15.22 -0.02 20.60
C ILE A 144 -13.89 0.76 20.52
N HIS A 145 -12.91 0.43 21.36
CA HIS A 145 -11.60 1.08 21.37
C HIS A 145 -10.91 0.98 20.00
N PHE A 146 -10.79 -0.21 19.42
CA PHE A 146 -10.16 -0.38 18.11
C PHE A 146 -10.98 0.25 16.97
N ALA A 147 -12.31 0.27 17.07
CA ALA A 147 -13.16 0.99 16.12
C ALA A 147 -12.90 2.51 16.16
N LEU A 148 -12.74 3.09 17.36
CA LEU A 148 -12.42 4.50 17.52
C LEU A 148 -11.00 4.84 17.04
N LEU A 149 -10.01 3.99 17.31
CA LEU A 149 -8.66 4.14 16.76
C LEU A 149 -8.67 4.09 15.23
N SER A 150 -9.37 3.13 14.65
CA SER A 150 -9.53 3.00 13.20
C SER A 150 -10.20 4.24 12.59
N TYR A 151 -11.26 4.76 13.23
CA TYR A 151 -11.91 6.00 12.82
C TYR A 151 -10.94 7.20 12.85
N ALA A 152 -10.22 7.40 13.94
CA ALA A 152 -9.28 8.51 14.09
C ALA A 152 -8.14 8.45 13.07
N ALA A 153 -7.54 7.27 12.90
CA ALA A 153 -6.50 7.03 11.89
C ALA A 153 -7.04 7.23 10.46
N GLY A 154 -8.27 6.79 10.19
CA GLY A 154 -8.96 6.99 8.93
C GLY A 154 -9.19 8.47 8.60
N VAL A 155 -9.61 9.29 9.58
CA VAL A 155 -9.75 10.74 9.40
C VAL A 155 -8.40 11.39 9.04
N ALA A 156 -7.33 11.04 9.76
CA ALA A 156 -6.00 11.57 9.49
C ALA A 156 -5.49 11.15 8.10
N SER A 157 -5.59 9.86 7.77
CA SER A 157 -5.18 9.29 6.48
C SER A 157 -5.88 9.98 5.31
N ASN A 158 -7.22 10.11 5.38
CA ASN A 158 -8.00 10.79 4.34
C ASN A 158 -7.58 12.26 4.16
N ARG A 159 -7.21 12.95 5.25
CA ARG A 159 -6.72 14.33 5.16
C ARG A 159 -5.37 14.40 4.45
N TYR A 160 -4.42 13.54 4.80
CA TYR A 160 -3.10 13.49 4.14
C TYR A 160 -3.21 13.15 2.66
N VAL A 161 -4.05 12.17 2.30
CA VAL A 161 -4.33 11.83 0.90
C VAL A 161 -4.93 13.02 0.15
N SER A 162 -5.85 13.75 0.78
CA SER A 162 -6.46 14.94 0.17
C SER A 162 -5.44 16.06 -0.06
N LEU A 163 -4.53 16.29 0.89
CA LEU A 163 -3.43 17.25 0.75
C LEU A 163 -2.48 16.85 -0.37
N LEU A 164 -2.15 15.56 -0.48
CA LEU A 164 -1.29 15.05 -1.54
C LEU A 164 -1.91 15.24 -2.93
N ARG A 165 -3.22 15.02 -3.08
CA ARG A 165 -3.94 15.31 -4.33
C ARG A 165 -3.85 16.78 -4.71
N GLN A 166 -4.08 17.68 -3.75
CA GLN A 166 -4.00 19.13 -3.98
C GLN A 166 -2.59 19.55 -4.43
N GLN A 167 -1.54 18.98 -3.84
CA GLN A 167 -0.16 19.24 -4.24
C GLN A 167 0.11 18.79 -5.69
N GLN A 168 -0.39 17.62 -6.10
CA GLN A 168 -0.23 17.15 -7.48
C GLN A 168 -1.00 18.00 -8.49
N GLU A 169 -2.22 18.42 -8.16
CA GLU A 169 -3.04 19.29 -9.00
C GLU A 169 -2.37 20.67 -9.18
N ALA A 170 -1.82 21.24 -8.11
CA ALA A 170 -1.07 22.50 -8.16
C ALA A 170 0.20 22.37 -9.03
N ALA A 171 1.00 21.33 -8.82
CA ALA A 171 2.21 21.09 -9.62
C ALA A 171 1.90 20.84 -11.10
N GLY A 172 0.79 20.14 -11.40
CA GLY A 172 0.29 19.94 -12.76
C GLY A 172 -0.12 21.24 -13.44
N ALA A 173 -0.88 22.10 -12.75
CA ALA A 173 -1.33 23.39 -13.26
C ALA A 173 -0.14 24.34 -13.56
N GLU A 174 0.85 24.41 -12.67
CA GLU A 174 2.08 25.18 -12.89
C GLU A 174 2.85 24.70 -14.12
N THR A 175 2.97 23.37 -14.28
CA THR A 175 3.67 22.76 -15.42
C THR A 175 2.96 23.07 -16.74
N GLU A 176 1.63 23.04 -16.75
CA GLU A 176 0.82 23.36 -17.93
C GLU A 176 0.90 24.85 -18.30
N SER A 177 0.88 25.75 -17.32
CA SER A 177 1.09 27.19 -17.54
C SER A 177 2.46 27.45 -18.18
N ARG A 178 3.54 26.91 -17.62
CA ARG A 178 4.90 27.05 -18.16
C ARG A 178 5.02 26.49 -19.59
N ARG A 179 4.32 25.41 -19.92
CA ARG A 179 4.28 24.87 -21.29
C ARG A 179 3.53 25.79 -22.27
N LYS A 180 2.42 26.40 -21.85
CA LYS A 180 1.66 27.36 -22.67
C LYS A 180 2.47 28.62 -22.94
N ASP A 181 3.18 29.13 -21.93
CA ASP A 181 4.03 30.32 -22.08
C ASP A 181 5.19 30.06 -23.06
N ARG A 182 5.89 28.92 -22.94
CA ARG A 182 6.94 28.53 -23.89
C ARG A 182 6.45 28.33 -25.33
N ARG A 183 5.20 27.90 -25.54
CA ARG A 183 4.62 27.75 -26.88
C ARG A 183 4.35 29.12 -27.52
N LYS A 184 3.78 30.05 -26.74
CA LYS A 184 3.53 31.43 -27.20
C LYS A 184 4.81 32.18 -27.52
N GLU A 185 5.90 31.91 -26.80
CA GLU A 185 7.21 32.50 -27.05
C GLU A 185 7.81 32.00 -28.38
N LYS A 186 7.75 30.68 -28.63
CA LYS A 186 8.19 30.09 -29.91
C LYS A 186 7.39 30.55 -31.13
N GLU A 187 6.07 30.69 -31.01
CA GLU A 187 5.21 31.20 -32.09
C GLU A 187 5.48 32.68 -32.42
N LYS A 188 5.99 33.46 -31.45
CA LYS A 188 6.39 34.85 -31.69
C LYS A 188 7.75 34.94 -32.40
N ASP A 189 8.67 34.03 -32.10
CA ASP A 189 10.00 33.99 -32.73
C ASP A 189 9.97 33.43 -34.16
N GLU A 190 8.99 32.58 -34.53
CA GLU A 190 8.81 32.08 -35.90
C GLU A 190 8.10 33.06 -36.86
N HIS A 191 7.45 34.09 -36.31
CA HIS A 191 6.73 35.12 -37.08
C HIS A 191 7.40 36.50 -37.08
N ALA A 192 8.61 36.61 -36.52
CA ALA A 192 9.48 37.79 -36.57
C ALA A 192 10.61 37.60 -37.58
#